data_AF-B9UBX0-F1
#
_entry.id   AF-B9UBX0-F1
#
_cell.length_a   1.000
_cell.length_b   1.000
_cell.length_c   1.000
_cell.angle_alpha   90.00
_cell.angle_beta   90.00
_cell.angle_gamma   90.00
#
_symmetry.space_group_name_H-M   'P 1'
#
loop_
_entity.id
_entity.type
_entity.pdbx_description
1 polymer ?
#
loop_
_entity_poly.entity_id
_entity_poly.type
_entity_poly.pdbx_seq_one_letter_code
_entity_poly.pdbx_strand_id
1 'polypeptide(L)'
;EGAIKEVSELLDKLVKAVKTAEGASSGTAAIGEVVDNAAKAADKDSVTGIAKGIKEIVEAAGGSEKLKVAAAKGENNKGAGKLFGKAGAAAHGDSEAASKAAGAVSAVSGEQILSAIVTAADAAEQDGKKPEEAKNPIAAAIGDKDGDAEFNQDGMKKDDQIAAAIALRGMAKDGKFAVKKDEKGKA
;
A
#
# COMPACT_ATOMS: atom_id res chain seq x y z
N GLU A 1 -19.53 -29.99 23.16
CA GLU A 1 -18.45 -30.22 22.19
C GLU A 1 -18.53 -29.38 20.92
N GLY A 2 -19.71 -29.09 20.36
CA GLY A 2 -19.86 -28.32 19.10
C GLY A 2 -19.17 -26.94 19.08
N ALA A 3 -19.40 -26.08 20.07
CA ALA A 3 -18.85 -24.73 20.07
C ALA A 3 -17.31 -24.67 20.16
N ILE A 4 -16.68 -25.62 20.87
CA ILE A 4 -15.21 -25.69 20.97
C ILE A 4 -14.60 -26.09 19.62
N LYS A 5 -15.25 -27.02 18.90
CA LYS A 5 -14.82 -27.42 17.56
C LYS A 5 -14.95 -26.28 16.56
N GLU A 6 -16.06 -25.55 16.57
CA GLU A 6 -16.26 -24.36 15.72
C GLU A 6 -15.19 -23.28 15.97
N VAL A 7 -14.87 -23.00 17.23
CA VAL A 7 -13.80 -22.04 17.57
C VAL A 7 -12.43 -22.55 17.13
N SER A 8 -12.15 -23.85 17.27
CA SER A 8 -10.88 -24.44 16.85
C SER A 8 -10.69 -24.35 15.33
N GLU A 9 -11.75 -24.60 14.55
CA GLU A 9 -11.72 -24.46 13.09
C GLU A 9 -11.53 -23.00 12.66
N LEU A 10 -12.14 -22.05 13.37
CA LEU A 10 -11.93 -20.62 13.14
C LEU A 10 -10.47 -20.21 13.41
N LEU A 11 -9.91 -20.66 14.53
CA LEU A 11 -8.52 -20.37 14.90
C LEU A 11 -7.54 -20.95 13.88
N ASP A 12 -7.77 -22.17 13.39
CA ASP A 12 -6.91 -22.78 12.35
C ASP A 12 -6.92 -21.96 11.05
N LYS A 13 -8.09 -21.47 10.62
CA LYS A 13 -8.21 -20.58 9.45
C LYS A 13 -7.46 -19.26 9.65
N LEU A 14 -7.64 -18.62 10.81
CA LEU A 14 -6.96 -17.36 11.13
C LEU A 14 -5.43 -17.54 11.18
N VAL A 15 -4.95 -18.61 11.79
CA VAL A 15 -3.51 -18.90 11.88
C VAL A 15 -2.90 -19.08 10.48
N LYS A 16 -3.56 -19.84 9.60
CA LYS A 16 -3.10 -20.02 8.22
C LYS A 16 -3.05 -18.70 7.46
N ALA A 17 -4.08 -17.88 7.57
CA ALA A 17 -4.14 -16.57 6.93
C ALA A 17 -3.04 -15.62 7.44
N VAL A 18 -2.82 -15.58 8.76
CA VAL A 18 -1.72 -14.79 9.36
C VAL A 18 -0.36 -15.29 8.87
N LYS A 19 -0.18 -16.62 8.76
CA LYS A 19 1.07 -17.20 8.24
C LYS A 19 1.36 -16.80 6.78
N THR A 20 0.33 -16.63 5.96
CA THR A 20 0.47 -16.08 4.59
C THR A 20 1.02 -14.65 4.64
N ALA A 21 0.42 -13.76 5.43
CA ALA A 21 0.87 -12.38 5.57
C ALA A 21 2.28 -12.27 6.17
N GLU A 22 2.57 -13.09 7.19
CA GLU A 22 3.88 -13.18 7.85
C GLU A 22 4.97 -13.60 6.87
N GLY A 23 4.73 -14.64 6.06
CA GLY A 23 5.68 -15.11 5.06
C GLY A 23 5.99 -14.06 3.98
N ALA A 24 5.02 -13.21 3.65
CA ALA A 24 5.22 -12.11 2.70
C ALA A 24 5.91 -10.87 3.32
N SER A 25 5.87 -10.73 4.65
CA SER A 25 6.44 -9.61 5.40
C SER A 25 7.96 -9.78 5.61
N SER A 26 8.70 -9.91 4.51
CA SER A 26 10.15 -10.19 4.49
C SER A 26 11.03 -8.94 4.41
N GLY A 27 10.45 -7.76 4.62
CA GLY A 27 11.15 -6.48 4.61
C GLY A 27 12.04 -6.28 5.83
N THR A 28 13.21 -5.68 5.64
CA THR A 28 14.15 -5.33 6.71
C THR A 28 14.40 -3.83 6.83
N ALA A 29 13.89 -3.06 5.87
CA ALA A 29 13.92 -1.60 5.86
C ALA A 29 13.04 -1.03 6.97
N ALA A 30 13.30 0.21 7.38
CA ALA A 30 12.38 0.91 8.27
C ALA A 30 11.07 1.22 7.53
N ILE A 31 9.93 1.09 8.21
CA ILE A 31 8.66 1.58 7.68
C ILE A 31 8.79 3.09 7.47
N GLY A 32 8.47 3.56 6.26
CA GLY A 32 8.63 4.97 5.91
C GLY A 32 10.06 5.37 5.55
N GLU A 33 10.94 4.42 5.21
CA GLU A 33 12.30 4.77 4.75
C GLU A 33 12.25 5.66 3.49
N VAL A 34 12.91 6.82 3.59
CA VAL A 34 13.03 7.81 2.50
C VAL A 34 14.42 7.77 1.88
N VAL A 35 14.49 7.79 0.54
CA VAL A 35 15.73 7.79 -0.24
C VAL A 35 15.77 8.95 -1.24
N ASP A 36 16.96 9.51 -1.45
CA ASP A 36 17.25 10.60 -2.39
C ASP A 36 18.30 10.21 -3.44
N ASN A 37 18.67 8.93 -3.53
CA ASN A 37 19.65 8.42 -4.50
C ASN A 37 19.45 6.96 -4.94
N ALA A 38 18.87 6.10 -4.09
CA ALA A 38 18.79 4.66 -4.28
C ALA A 38 17.35 4.14 -4.36
N ALA A 39 16.51 4.77 -5.18
CA ALA A 39 15.16 4.29 -5.43
C ALA A 39 15.16 2.91 -6.11
N LYS A 40 14.26 2.05 -5.66
CA LYS A 40 13.97 0.74 -6.26
C LYS A 40 12.47 0.54 -6.29
N ALA A 41 11.99 -0.29 -7.22
CA ALA A 41 10.67 -0.87 -7.10
C ALA A 41 10.61 -1.75 -5.84
N ALA A 42 9.46 -1.81 -5.17
CA ALA A 42 9.28 -2.71 -4.05
C ALA A 42 9.17 -4.14 -4.57
N ASP A 43 9.48 -5.09 -3.69
CA ASP A 43 9.37 -6.50 -4.01
C ASP A 43 7.92 -6.88 -4.28
N LYS A 44 7.65 -7.35 -5.50
CA LYS A 44 6.30 -7.70 -5.96
C LYS A 44 5.67 -8.80 -5.11
N ASP A 45 6.43 -9.83 -4.76
CA ASP A 45 5.91 -10.98 -4.02
C ASP A 45 5.59 -10.58 -2.58
N SER A 46 6.39 -9.70 -1.98
CA SER A 46 6.10 -9.11 -0.67
C SER A 46 4.84 -8.24 -0.69
N VAL A 47 4.72 -7.29 -1.64
CA VAL A 47 3.53 -6.42 -1.73
C VAL A 47 2.25 -7.24 -1.95
N THR A 48 2.26 -8.11 -2.97
CA THR A 48 1.07 -8.91 -3.32
C THR A 48 0.74 -9.93 -2.23
N GLY A 49 1.76 -10.55 -1.62
CA GLY A 49 1.60 -11.50 -0.54
C GLY A 49 1.03 -10.86 0.73
N ILE A 50 1.47 -9.66 1.11
CA ILE A 50 0.92 -8.92 2.25
C ILE A 50 -0.55 -8.58 1.98
N ALA A 51 -0.88 -8.05 0.79
CA ALA A 51 -2.25 -7.71 0.45
C ALA A 51 -3.19 -8.94 0.47
N LYS A 52 -2.75 -10.07 -0.11
CA LYS A 52 -3.50 -11.33 -0.09
C LYS A 52 -3.61 -11.92 1.31
N GLY A 53 -2.56 -11.89 2.11
CA GLY A 53 -2.59 -12.34 3.50
C GLY A 53 -3.57 -11.53 4.34
N ILE A 54 -3.59 -10.20 4.21
CA ILE A 54 -4.58 -9.33 4.87
C ILE A 54 -6.01 -9.71 4.44
N LYS A 55 -6.23 -9.94 3.15
CA LYS A 55 -7.53 -10.43 2.65
C LYS A 55 -7.92 -11.77 3.31
N GLU A 56 -7.03 -12.75 3.33
CA GLU A 56 -7.30 -14.06 3.95
C GLU A 56 -7.63 -13.90 5.45
N ILE A 57 -6.99 -12.97 6.16
CA ILE A 57 -7.27 -12.71 7.59
C ILE A 57 -8.69 -12.15 7.74
N VAL A 58 -9.06 -11.18 6.91
CA VAL A 58 -10.40 -10.59 6.92
C VAL A 58 -11.47 -11.62 6.59
N GLU A 59 -11.22 -12.50 5.61
CA GLU A 59 -12.13 -13.59 5.25
C GLU A 59 -12.25 -14.62 6.37
N ALA A 60 -11.13 -15.05 6.95
CA ALA A 60 -11.11 -15.99 8.07
C ALA A 60 -11.83 -15.43 9.29
N ALA A 61 -11.75 -14.12 9.55
CA ALA A 61 -12.48 -13.44 10.61
C ALA A 61 -13.98 -13.23 10.30
N GLY A 62 -14.47 -13.61 9.11
CA GLY A 62 -15.84 -13.34 8.67
C GLY A 62 -16.13 -11.84 8.50
N GLY A 63 -15.09 -11.05 8.25
CA GLY A 63 -15.14 -9.58 8.18
C GLY A 63 -15.41 -9.03 6.79
N SER A 64 -15.36 -9.84 5.72
CA SER A 64 -15.36 -9.35 4.33
C SER A 64 -16.57 -8.48 3.98
N GLU A 65 -17.78 -8.87 4.40
CA GLU A 65 -18.98 -8.05 4.17
C GLU A 65 -18.99 -6.78 5.02
N LYS A 66 -18.48 -6.85 6.26
CA LYS A 66 -18.42 -5.71 7.18
C LYS A 66 -17.37 -4.68 6.77
N LEU A 67 -16.34 -5.13 6.05
CA LEU A 67 -15.25 -4.28 5.58
C LEU A 67 -15.60 -3.51 4.30
N LYS A 68 -16.75 -3.77 3.65
CA LYS A 68 -17.23 -2.99 2.50
C LYS A 68 -17.70 -1.59 2.92
N VAL A 69 -16.75 -0.75 3.31
CA VAL A 69 -16.98 0.63 3.73
C VAL A 69 -17.03 1.57 2.52
N ALA A 70 -17.65 2.72 2.71
CA ALA A 70 -17.70 3.74 1.66
C ALA A 70 -16.29 4.25 1.33
N ALA A 71 -15.98 4.28 0.04
CA ALA A 71 -14.71 4.81 -0.45
C ALA A 71 -14.52 6.29 -0.06
N ALA A 72 -13.27 6.69 0.11
CA ALA A 72 -12.92 8.08 0.39
C ALA A 72 -13.35 8.99 -0.78
N LYS A 73 -13.67 10.24 -0.46
CA LYS A 73 -14.08 11.27 -1.44
C LYS A 73 -12.97 12.25 -1.79
N GLY A 74 -11.90 12.32 -1.00
CA GLY A 74 -10.83 13.27 -1.25
C GLY A 74 -9.93 12.79 -2.39
N GLU A 75 -9.70 13.67 -3.35
CA GLU A 75 -8.87 13.42 -4.55
C GLU A 75 -7.71 14.43 -4.68
N ASN A 76 -7.53 15.26 -3.66
CA ASN A 76 -6.59 16.39 -3.67
C ASN A 76 -5.15 15.95 -3.37
N ASN A 77 -4.96 14.70 -2.93
CA ASN A 77 -3.69 14.17 -2.46
C ASN A 77 -2.93 13.32 -3.49
N LYS A 78 -3.38 13.27 -4.75
CA LYS A 78 -2.71 12.56 -5.85
C LYS A 78 -1.23 12.90 -6.03
N GLY A 79 -0.80 14.08 -5.57
CA GLY A 79 0.61 14.49 -5.49
C GLY A 79 1.52 13.55 -4.69
N ALA A 80 0.96 12.71 -3.81
CA ALA A 80 1.67 11.66 -3.11
C ALA A 80 2.36 10.65 -4.05
N GLY A 81 1.85 10.48 -5.27
CA GLY A 81 2.43 9.57 -6.27
C GLY A 81 3.90 9.87 -6.60
N LYS A 82 4.33 11.13 -6.44
CA LYS A 82 5.72 11.55 -6.67
C LYS A 82 6.73 10.82 -5.76
N LEU A 83 6.26 10.22 -4.65
CA LEU A 83 7.07 9.45 -3.71
C LEU A 83 7.30 7.99 -4.12
N PHE A 84 6.57 7.49 -5.12
CA PHE A 84 6.60 6.08 -5.55
C PHE A 84 7.50 5.85 -6.77
N GLY A 85 8.31 6.85 -7.09
CA GLY A 85 9.08 6.94 -8.31
C GLY A 85 10.59 6.86 -8.14
N LYS A 86 11.31 7.50 -9.07
CA LYS A 86 12.76 7.69 -9.02
C LYS A 86 13.15 8.63 -7.88
N ALA A 87 14.39 8.51 -7.40
CA ALA A 87 15.00 9.40 -6.42
C ALA A 87 16.13 10.22 -7.05
N GLY A 88 16.52 11.31 -6.39
CA GLY A 88 17.66 12.14 -6.78
C GLY A 88 17.31 13.35 -7.63
N ALA A 89 18.28 13.91 -8.35
CA ALA A 89 18.13 15.22 -8.97
C ALA A 89 16.97 15.33 -9.97
N ALA A 90 16.60 14.22 -10.60
CA ALA A 90 15.50 14.15 -11.56
C ALA A 90 14.16 13.76 -10.95
N ALA A 91 14.08 13.52 -9.63
CA ALA A 91 12.85 13.14 -8.97
C ALA A 91 11.95 14.34 -8.68
N HIS A 92 10.65 14.08 -8.55
CA HIS A 92 9.65 15.08 -8.19
C HIS A 92 9.14 14.94 -6.75
N GLY A 93 9.54 13.91 -6.01
CA GLY A 93 9.18 13.78 -4.59
C GLY A 93 9.80 14.91 -3.77
N ASP A 94 9.00 15.60 -2.97
CA ASP A 94 9.42 16.71 -2.11
C ASP A 94 8.51 16.84 -0.89
N SER A 95 8.76 17.84 -0.06
CA SER A 95 7.96 18.10 1.15
C SER A 95 6.45 18.28 0.85
N GLU A 96 6.06 18.82 -0.32
CA GLU A 96 4.65 18.91 -0.69
C GLU A 96 4.07 17.52 -0.97
N ALA A 97 4.77 16.68 -1.75
CA ALA A 97 4.34 15.30 -2.00
C ALA A 97 4.21 14.50 -0.69
N ALA A 98 5.13 14.68 0.25
CA ALA A 98 5.07 14.10 1.59
C ALA A 98 3.86 14.60 2.38
N SER A 99 3.57 15.90 2.35
CA SER A 99 2.38 16.48 2.97
C SER A 99 1.08 15.92 2.36
N LYS A 100 1.03 15.69 1.05
CA LYS A 100 -0.14 15.06 0.39
C LYS A 100 -0.29 13.60 0.83
N ALA A 101 0.82 12.86 0.96
CA ALA A 101 0.80 11.50 1.47
C ALA A 101 0.26 11.43 2.90
N ALA A 102 0.75 12.30 3.80
CA ALA A 102 0.24 12.43 5.15
C ALA A 102 -1.24 12.86 5.18
N GLY A 103 -1.61 13.80 4.30
CA GLY A 103 -2.99 14.26 4.11
C GLY A 103 -3.94 13.11 3.77
N ALA A 104 -3.59 12.28 2.78
CA ALA A 104 -4.39 11.11 2.39
C ALA A 104 -4.58 10.13 3.55
N VAL A 105 -3.51 9.78 4.26
CA VAL A 105 -3.57 8.86 5.40
C VAL A 105 -4.42 9.43 6.54
N SER A 106 -4.30 10.73 6.82
CA SER A 106 -5.08 11.40 7.89
C SER A 106 -6.56 11.58 7.55
N ALA A 107 -6.92 11.54 6.27
CA ALA A 107 -8.28 11.76 5.80
C ALA A 107 -9.16 10.49 5.79
N VAL A 108 -8.58 9.33 6.09
CA VAL A 108 -9.25 8.03 6.00
C VAL A 108 -9.14 7.22 7.29
N SER A 109 -10.12 6.34 7.51
CA SER A 109 -10.09 5.40 8.64
C SER A 109 -9.25 4.16 8.32
N GLY A 110 -8.84 3.44 9.37
CA GLY A 110 -8.15 2.16 9.21
C GLY A 110 -8.97 1.13 8.43
N GLU A 111 -10.29 1.11 8.60
CA GLU A 111 -11.21 0.25 7.86
C GLU A 111 -11.24 0.60 6.37
N GLN A 112 -11.16 1.88 6.01
CA GLN A 112 -11.09 2.30 4.60
C GLN A 112 -9.77 1.86 3.94
N ILE A 113 -8.64 2.00 4.66
CA ILE A 113 -7.34 1.50 4.19
C ILE A 113 -7.40 -0.01 4.01
N LEU A 114 -7.88 -0.75 5.02
CA LEU A 114 -8.01 -2.21 4.96
C LEU A 114 -8.94 -2.64 3.82
N SER A 115 -10.08 -1.99 3.63
CA SER A 115 -11.02 -2.26 2.53
C SER A 115 -10.37 -2.05 1.17
N ALA A 116 -9.59 -0.97 1.00
CA ALA A 116 -8.88 -0.69 -0.23
C ALA A 116 -7.81 -1.75 -0.53
N ILE A 117 -7.05 -2.20 0.48
CA ILE A 117 -6.06 -3.28 0.34
C ILE A 117 -6.74 -4.60 -0.06
N VAL A 118 -7.81 -4.99 0.63
CA VAL A 118 -8.55 -6.23 0.35
C VAL A 118 -9.14 -6.21 -1.06
N THR A 119 -9.71 -5.07 -1.48
CA THR A 119 -10.23 -4.90 -2.84
C THR A 119 -9.11 -4.99 -3.88
N ALA A 120 -7.95 -4.40 -3.60
CA ALA A 120 -6.79 -4.44 -4.49
C ALA A 120 -6.22 -5.86 -4.63
N ALA A 121 -6.28 -6.68 -3.56
CA ALA A 121 -5.81 -8.06 -3.58
C ALA A 121 -6.58 -8.94 -4.59
N ASP A 122 -7.82 -8.58 -4.92
CA ASP A 122 -8.65 -9.22 -5.95
C ASP A 122 -8.59 -8.52 -7.32
N ALA A 123 -7.99 -7.35 -7.41
CA ALA A 123 -7.91 -6.60 -8.65
C ALA A 123 -6.97 -7.29 -9.66
N ALA A 124 -7.32 -7.17 -10.95
CA ALA A 124 -6.40 -7.46 -12.04
C ALA A 124 -5.28 -6.40 -12.12
N GLU A 125 -4.22 -6.70 -12.89
CA GLU A 125 -3.09 -5.77 -13.13
C GLU A 125 -2.34 -5.36 -11.84
N GLN A 126 -1.89 -6.34 -11.06
CA GLN A 126 -1.08 -6.14 -9.86
C GLN A 126 0.42 -5.95 -10.13
N ASP A 127 0.83 -5.83 -11.40
CA ASP A 127 2.22 -5.53 -11.75
C ASP A 127 2.57 -4.10 -11.36
N GLY A 128 3.83 -3.89 -11.00
CA GLY A 128 4.35 -2.55 -10.69
C GLY A 128 4.16 -1.59 -11.85
N LYS A 129 3.64 -0.40 -11.55
CA LYS A 129 3.38 0.65 -12.53
C LYS A 129 3.88 2.00 -12.02
N LYS A 130 4.23 2.87 -12.96
CA LYS A 130 4.52 4.28 -12.68
C LYS A 130 3.29 4.94 -12.04
N PRO A 131 3.46 5.98 -11.20
CA PRO A 131 2.34 6.64 -10.52
C PRO A 131 1.20 7.06 -11.47
N GLU A 132 1.54 7.58 -12.65
CA GLU A 132 0.55 8.02 -13.65
C GLU A 132 -0.24 6.87 -14.30
N GLU A 133 0.24 5.62 -14.22
CA GLU A 133 -0.34 4.42 -14.84
C GLU A 133 -0.94 3.43 -13.83
N ALA A 134 -0.61 3.55 -12.54
CA ALA A 134 -1.07 2.63 -11.52
C ALA A 134 -2.58 2.73 -11.30
N LYS A 135 -3.30 1.63 -11.51
CA LYS A 135 -4.78 1.58 -11.40
C LYS A 135 -5.28 1.08 -10.04
N ASN A 136 -4.40 0.51 -9.22
CA ASN A 136 -4.73 -0.05 -7.92
C ASN A 136 -3.56 0.12 -6.93
N PRO A 137 -3.83 0.04 -5.62
CA PRO A 137 -2.83 0.22 -4.57
C PRO A 137 -1.61 -0.70 -4.66
N ILE A 138 -1.78 -1.94 -5.14
CA ILE A 138 -0.67 -2.91 -5.26
C ILE A 138 0.29 -2.49 -6.37
N ALA A 139 -0.24 -2.16 -7.56
CA ALA A 139 0.56 -1.68 -8.68
C ALA A 139 1.34 -0.41 -8.32
N ALA A 140 0.70 0.51 -7.58
CA ALA A 140 1.34 1.71 -7.07
C ALA A 140 2.42 1.41 -6.01
N ALA A 141 2.13 0.54 -5.05
CA ALA A 141 3.07 0.17 -3.98
C ALA A 141 4.30 -0.58 -4.51
N ILE A 142 4.17 -1.41 -5.55
CA ILE A 142 5.33 -1.99 -6.24
C ILE A 142 6.08 -0.89 -6.99
N GLY A 143 5.34 -0.07 -7.73
CA GLY A 143 5.87 1.06 -8.47
C GLY A 143 6.74 0.66 -9.66
N ASP A 144 7.30 1.67 -10.29
CA ASP A 144 8.34 1.52 -11.32
C ASP A 144 9.40 2.60 -11.05
N LYS A 145 10.67 2.20 -11.09
CA LYS A 145 11.84 3.06 -10.85
C LYS A 145 11.91 4.28 -11.77
N ASP A 146 11.21 4.29 -12.90
CA ASP A 146 11.25 5.37 -13.89
C ASP A 146 10.05 6.34 -13.77
N GLY A 147 9.07 6.07 -12.90
CA GLY A 147 7.96 6.98 -12.62
C GLY A 147 8.36 8.11 -11.67
N ASP A 148 7.63 9.22 -11.66
CA ASP A 148 7.76 10.32 -10.68
C ASP A 148 6.61 11.33 -10.76
N ALA A 149 5.49 10.99 -11.42
CA ALA A 149 4.35 11.87 -11.53
C ALA A 149 3.37 11.73 -10.35
N GLU A 150 2.30 12.51 -10.40
CA GLU A 150 1.13 12.33 -9.52
C GLU A 150 0.33 11.09 -9.94
N PHE A 151 -0.48 10.56 -9.03
CA PHE A 151 -1.46 9.53 -9.38
C PHE A 151 -2.53 10.09 -10.32
N ASN A 152 -2.56 9.58 -11.56
CA ASN A 152 -3.46 10.10 -12.61
C ASN A 152 -4.63 9.17 -12.97
N GLN A 153 -4.56 7.89 -12.57
CA GLN A 153 -5.66 6.96 -12.77
C GLN A 153 -6.76 7.18 -11.74
N ASP A 154 -8.02 7.11 -12.16
CA ASP A 154 -9.17 7.31 -11.27
C ASP A 154 -9.19 6.31 -10.11
N GLY A 155 -8.63 5.12 -10.31
CA GLY A 155 -8.45 4.11 -9.27
C GLY A 155 -7.43 4.46 -8.18
N MET A 156 -6.61 5.51 -8.36
CA MET A 156 -5.54 5.89 -7.42
C MET A 156 -5.63 7.33 -6.92
N LYS A 157 -6.59 8.14 -7.38
CA LYS A 157 -6.73 9.53 -6.93
C LYS A 157 -7.27 9.66 -5.50
N LYS A 158 -8.01 8.66 -5.04
CA LYS A 158 -8.71 8.70 -3.76
C LYS A 158 -7.79 8.49 -2.57
N ASP A 159 -8.06 9.19 -1.48
CA ASP A 159 -7.23 9.13 -0.27
C ASP A 159 -7.07 7.72 0.30
N ASP A 160 -8.10 6.87 0.23
CA ASP A 160 -8.06 5.48 0.71
C ASP A 160 -7.15 4.60 -0.14
N GLN A 161 -7.17 4.79 -1.46
CA GLN A 161 -6.30 4.09 -2.40
C GLN A 161 -4.84 4.53 -2.23
N ILE A 162 -4.61 5.83 -2.06
CA ILE A 162 -3.27 6.39 -1.79
C ILE A 162 -2.75 5.87 -0.45
N ALA A 163 -3.56 5.92 0.61
CA ALA A 163 -3.19 5.43 1.93
C ALA A 163 -2.91 3.91 1.91
N ALA A 164 -3.69 3.13 1.17
CA ALA A 164 -3.43 1.70 0.96
C ALA A 164 -2.09 1.46 0.26
N ALA A 165 -1.78 2.23 -0.78
CA ALA A 165 -0.48 2.12 -1.47
C ALA A 165 0.69 2.50 -0.54
N ILE A 166 0.53 3.55 0.27
CA ILE A 166 1.53 3.97 1.27
C ILE A 166 1.74 2.86 2.31
N ALA A 167 0.66 2.29 2.85
CA ALA A 167 0.75 1.22 3.84
C ALA A 167 1.43 -0.03 3.28
N LEU A 168 1.00 -0.48 2.10
CA LEU A 168 1.61 -1.64 1.43
C LEU A 168 3.09 -1.39 1.12
N ARG A 169 3.43 -0.21 0.60
CA ARG A 169 4.83 0.17 0.34
C ARG A 169 5.63 0.14 1.63
N GLY A 170 5.14 0.74 2.70
CA GLY A 170 5.86 0.82 3.97
C GLY A 170 6.10 -0.54 4.64
N MET A 171 5.19 -1.50 4.44
CA MET A 171 5.32 -2.86 5.01
C MET A 171 6.14 -3.81 4.13
N ALA A 172 6.16 -3.58 2.81
CA ALA A 172 6.77 -4.50 1.87
C ALA A 172 8.29 -4.46 1.87
N LYS A 173 8.90 -5.59 1.50
CA LYS A 173 10.33 -5.68 1.21
C LYS A 173 10.70 -4.70 0.09
N ASP A 174 11.82 -4.02 0.28
CA ASP A 174 12.35 -2.98 -0.62
C ASP A 174 11.40 -1.79 -0.86
N GLY A 175 10.34 -1.67 -0.06
CA GLY A 175 9.39 -0.58 -0.11
C GLY A 175 9.95 0.70 0.53
N LYS A 176 10.38 1.62 -0.33
CA LYS A 176 10.95 2.91 0.08
C LYS A 176 10.27 4.06 -0.64
N PHE A 177 10.22 5.22 0.00
CA PHE A 177 9.70 6.45 -0.59
C PHE A 177 10.85 7.28 -1.16
N ALA A 178 10.66 7.81 -2.36
CA ALA A 178 11.69 8.52 -3.10
C ALA A 178 11.45 10.03 -3.10
N VAL A 179 12.51 10.80 -2.89
CA VAL A 179 12.49 12.27 -2.97
C VAL A 179 13.62 12.79 -3.83
N LYS A 180 13.51 14.06 -4.24
CA LYS A 180 14.57 14.78 -4.90
C LYS A 180 15.75 14.98 -3.96
N LYS A 181 16.91 15.21 -4.56
CA LYS A 181 18.17 15.42 -3.83
C LYS A 181 17.99 16.51 -2.78
N ASP A 182 18.56 16.30 -1.58
CA ASP A 182 18.55 17.25 -0.46
C ASP A 182 17.18 17.52 0.21
N GLU A 183 16.16 16.71 -0.12
CA GLU A 183 14.87 16.68 0.61
C GLU A 183 14.79 15.59 1.68
N LYS A 184 15.73 14.63 1.69
CA LYS A 184 15.77 13.55 2.68
C LYS A 184 15.94 14.15 4.09
N GLY A 185 14.88 14.06 4.90
CA GLY A 185 14.80 14.64 6.25
C GLY A 185 14.01 15.96 6.38
N LYS A 186 13.53 16.51 5.26
CA LYS A 186 12.55 17.62 5.23
C LYS A 186 11.14 17.16 4.86
N ALA A 187 11.07 15.96 4.29
CA ALA A 187 9.86 15.20 3.98
C ALA A 187 9.46 14.34 5.17
#